data_AF-A0A945TGP5-F1
#
_entry.id   AF-A0A945TGP5-F1
#
_cell.length_a   1.000
_cell.length_b   1.000
_cell.length_c   1.000
_cell.angle_alpha   90.00
_cell.angle_beta   90.00
_cell.angle_gamma   90.00
#
_symmetry.space_group_name_H-M   'P 1'
#
loop_
_entity.id
_entity.type
_entity.pdbx_description
1 polymer ?
#
loop_
_entity_poly.entity_id
_entity_poly.type
_entity_poly.pdbx_seq_one_letter_code
_entity_poly.pdbx_strand_id
1 'polypeptide(L)'
;MPTKQRKREDLIPKKLALLERVSTNDLGKTICHTYYARLWQSKVKRYTLSKLEASNVHKAKEEAFSVWSKYAGDIEEGRDVGTRHRKLHYFIGEFLSTQKQRANDGQITQKRYEVVKHHLVSLTRFYEDENRPTLDELCRRYNSSWNHYRSQDKASKSGKSLSARYRNDEINSHKMFFRWCSGKGYSSSIPTLEQLKVKRTNEPFPQKYYSKLLAVSRKEIQASHNGRIRWE
;
A
#
# COMPACT_ATOMS: atom_id res chain seq x y z
N MET A 1 -14.10 9.26 32.86
CA MET A 1 -14.48 10.68 32.74
C MET A 1 -15.63 10.84 31.75
N PRO A 2 -16.77 11.41 32.15
CA PRO A 2 -17.90 11.63 31.25
C PRO A 2 -17.56 12.73 30.24
N THR A 3 -17.63 12.40 28.95
CA THR A 3 -17.42 13.35 27.85
C THR A 3 -18.76 13.70 27.24
N LYS A 4 -19.19 14.95 27.35
CA LYS A 4 -20.42 15.42 26.68
C LYS A 4 -20.04 16.00 25.32
N GLN A 5 -20.60 15.42 24.26
CA GLN A 5 -20.46 15.94 22.90
C GLN A 5 -21.69 16.79 22.55
N ARG A 6 -21.46 18.04 22.16
CA ARG A 6 -22.51 18.96 21.72
C ARG A 6 -22.22 19.37 20.28
N LYS A 7 -23.27 19.40 19.46
CA LYS A 7 -23.20 20.03 18.14
C LYS A 7 -23.39 21.53 18.34
N ARG A 8 -22.37 22.32 17.97
CA ARG A 8 -22.43 23.78 18.08
C ARG A 8 -23.21 24.36 16.91
N GLU A 9 -22.82 23.99 15.69
CA GLU A 9 -23.31 24.65 14.47
C GLU A 9 -23.11 23.75 13.25
N ASP A 10 -23.99 23.86 12.26
CA ASP A 10 -23.72 23.37 10.91
C ASP A 10 -23.07 24.51 10.12
N LEU A 11 -21.78 24.39 9.84
CA LEU A 11 -21.03 25.38 9.07
C LEU A 11 -21.36 25.30 7.58
N ILE A 12 -21.58 24.08 7.07
CA ILE A 12 -22.11 23.84 5.72
C ILE A 12 -23.26 22.85 5.86
N PRO A 13 -24.49 23.21 5.44
CA PRO A 13 -25.66 22.37 5.61
C PRO A 13 -25.44 20.94 5.11
N LYS A 14 -25.73 19.96 5.96
CA LYS A 14 -25.59 18.50 5.70
C LYS A 14 -24.18 18.01 5.36
N LYS A 15 -23.16 18.88 5.29
CA LYS A 15 -21.80 18.56 4.84
C LYS A 15 -20.75 18.73 5.94
N LEU A 16 -20.75 19.85 6.65
CA LEU A 16 -19.77 20.19 7.68
C LEU A 16 -20.48 20.69 8.94
N ALA A 17 -20.20 20.06 10.09
CA ALA A 17 -20.68 20.52 11.38
C ALA A 17 -19.53 20.70 12.36
N LEU A 18 -19.60 21.75 13.18
CA LEU A 18 -18.69 21.97 14.30
C LEU A 18 -19.24 21.28 15.54
N LEU A 19 -18.44 20.41 16.13
CA LEU A 19 -18.75 19.73 17.37
C LEU A 19 -17.81 20.23 18.46
N GLU A 20 -18.33 20.30 19.68
CA GLU A 20 -17.58 20.60 20.88
C GLU A 20 -17.69 19.39 21.82
N ARG A 21 -16.54 18.89 22.26
CA ARG A 21 -16.47 17.92 23.35
C ARG A 21 -15.99 18.64 24.60
N VAL A 22 -16.78 18.50 25.66
CA VAL A 22 -16.49 19.06 26.96
C VAL A 22 -16.17 17.90 27.89
N SER A 23 -14.96 17.90 28.44
CA SER A 23 -14.54 16.98 29.48
C SER A 23 -14.74 17.63 30.83
N THR A 24 -15.48 16.97 31.73
CA THR A 24 -15.74 17.43 33.10
C THR A 24 -15.05 16.53 34.11
N ASN A 25 -14.53 17.11 35.19
CA ASN A 25 -13.99 16.37 36.35
C ASN A 25 -15.14 15.74 37.16
N ASP A 26 -14.80 14.88 38.11
CA ASP A 26 -15.77 14.21 39.00
C ASP A 26 -16.59 15.21 39.87
N LEU A 27 -16.07 16.42 40.04
CA LEU A 27 -16.75 17.57 40.69
C LEU A 27 -17.61 18.41 39.73
N GLY A 28 -17.83 17.96 38.49
CA GLY A 28 -18.66 18.65 37.49
C GLY A 28 -18.02 19.88 36.83
N LYS A 29 -16.81 20.28 37.22
CA LYS A 29 -16.09 21.42 36.64
C LYS A 29 -15.50 21.05 35.27
N THR A 30 -15.73 21.91 34.27
CA THR A 30 -15.18 21.77 32.92
C THR A 30 -13.65 21.90 32.94
N ILE A 31 -12.96 20.91 32.37
CA ILE A 31 -11.49 20.85 32.33
C ILE A 31 -10.97 21.29 30.97
N CYS A 32 -11.61 20.83 29.90
CA CYS A 32 -11.09 21.00 28.55
C CYS A 32 -12.22 21.07 27.53
N HIS A 33 -12.13 22.05 26.65
CA HIS A 33 -12.92 22.17 25.43
C HIS A 33 -12.08 21.64 24.28
N THR A 34 -12.61 20.65 23.56
CA THR A 34 -11.98 20.16 22.33
C THR A 34 -12.96 20.28 21.19
N TYR A 35 -12.55 20.94 20.12
CA TYR A 35 -13.38 21.10 18.93
C TYR A 35 -13.09 19.99 17.91
N TYR A 36 -14.13 19.58 17.19
CA TYR A 36 -14.05 18.61 16.12
C TYR A 36 -14.84 19.09 14.91
N ALA A 37 -14.26 18.93 13.73
CA ALA A 37 -14.98 19.05 12.48
C ALA A 37 -15.61 17.69 12.13
N ARG A 38 -16.94 17.66 11.99
CA ARG A 38 -17.68 16.50 11.48
C ARG A 38 -17.96 16.69 10.01
N LEU A 39 -17.36 15.82 9.21
CA LEU A 39 -17.44 15.80 7.75
C LEU A 39 -18.41 14.70 7.33
N TRP A 40 -19.44 15.02 6.56
CA TRP A 40 -20.29 14.02 5.92
C TRP A 40 -19.72 13.62 4.57
N GLN A 41 -19.54 12.32 4.38
CA GLN A 41 -19.06 11.75 3.13
C GLN A 41 -20.25 11.15 2.38
N SER A 42 -20.78 11.87 1.39
CA SER A 42 -22.04 11.51 0.71
C SER A 42 -21.97 10.16 -0.01
N LYS A 43 -20.90 9.91 -0.78
CA LYS A 43 -20.69 8.67 -1.53
C LYS A 43 -20.45 7.45 -0.62
N VAL A 44 -19.74 7.64 0.49
CA VAL A 44 -19.41 6.59 1.46
C VAL A 44 -20.52 6.42 2.53
N LYS A 45 -21.46 7.36 2.60
CA LYS A 45 -22.57 7.43 3.57
C LYS A 45 -22.11 7.35 5.03
N ARG A 46 -21.00 8.03 5.37
CA ARG A 46 -20.40 8.00 6.71
C ARG A 46 -19.95 9.38 7.19
N TYR A 47 -20.00 9.59 8.51
CA TYR A 47 -19.37 10.75 9.15
C TYR A 47 -17.91 10.45 9.54
N THR A 48 -17.03 11.42 9.28
CA THR A 48 -15.66 11.44 9.78
C THR A 48 -15.50 12.59 10.76
N LEU A 49 -14.76 12.34 11.85
CA LEU A 49 -14.48 13.32 12.89
C LEU A 49 -12.99 13.67 12.84
N SER A 50 -12.69 14.93 12.57
CA SER A 50 -11.33 15.47 12.61
C SER A 50 -11.20 16.34 13.86
N LYS A 51 -10.23 16.04 14.72
CA LYS A 51 -9.91 16.88 15.88
C LYS A 51 -9.28 18.18 15.40
N LEU A 52 -9.69 19.30 15.97
CA LEU A 52 -9.15 20.63 15.70
C LEU A 52 -8.22 21.04 16.84
N GLU A 53 -7.17 21.80 16.52
CA GLU A 53 -6.20 22.31 17.50
C GLU A 53 -6.62 23.65 18.12
N ALA A 54 -7.58 24.34 17.51
CA ALA A 54 -8.10 25.60 18.01
C ALA A 54 -8.66 25.52 19.43
N SER A 55 -8.37 26.54 20.24
CA SER A 55 -8.90 26.74 21.60
C SER A 55 -10.18 27.60 21.64
N ASN A 56 -10.44 28.36 20.57
CA ASN A 56 -11.56 29.29 20.47
C ASN A 56 -12.52 28.89 19.35
N VAL A 57 -13.81 29.19 19.52
CA VAL A 57 -14.86 28.88 18.53
C VAL A 57 -14.57 29.50 17.17
N HIS A 58 -14.15 30.78 17.12
CA HIS A 58 -13.89 31.48 15.86
C HIS A 58 -12.74 30.81 15.07
N LYS A 59 -11.60 30.57 15.72
CA LYS A 59 -10.47 29.84 15.13
C LYS A 59 -10.86 28.41 14.73
N ALA A 60 -11.69 27.74 15.54
CA ALA A 60 -12.17 26.40 15.22
C ALA A 60 -13.07 26.37 13.97
N LYS A 61 -13.82 27.45 13.69
CA LYS A 61 -14.57 27.58 12.43
C LYS A 61 -13.63 27.69 11.23
N GLU A 62 -12.64 28.57 11.30
CA GLU A 62 -11.65 28.75 10.23
C GLU A 62 -10.88 27.45 9.96
N GLU A 63 -10.42 26.77 11.01
CA GLU A 63 -9.73 25.48 10.91
C GLU A 63 -10.64 24.40 10.35
N ALA A 64 -11.93 24.36 10.75
CA ALA A 64 -12.91 23.44 10.19
C ALA A 64 -13.15 23.68 8.69
N PHE A 65 -13.18 24.93 8.24
CA PHE A 65 -13.26 25.27 6.82
C PHE A 65 -11.99 24.88 6.06
N SER A 66 -10.80 25.09 6.64
CA SER A 66 -9.53 24.66 6.06
C SER A 66 -9.48 23.14 5.89
N VAL A 67 -9.88 22.39 6.93
CA VAL A 67 -10.01 20.94 6.89
C VAL A 67 -11.02 20.49 5.83
N TRP A 68 -12.18 21.15 5.74
CA TRP A 68 -13.17 20.86 4.69
C TRP A 68 -12.60 21.12 3.30
N SER A 69 -11.99 22.28 3.06
CA SER A 69 -11.40 22.64 1.77
C SER A 69 -10.32 21.65 1.34
N LYS A 70 -9.51 21.17 2.28
CA LYS A 70 -8.49 20.14 2.03
C LYS A 70 -9.09 18.81 1.56
N TYR A 71 -10.24 18.42 2.12
CA TYR A 71 -10.88 17.14 1.85
C TYR A 71 -12.09 17.23 0.90
N ALA A 72 -12.46 18.43 0.43
CA ALA A 72 -13.66 18.63 -0.39
C ALA A 72 -13.60 17.81 -1.69
N GLY A 73 -12.48 17.90 -2.42
CA GLY A 73 -12.25 17.10 -3.62
C GLY A 73 -12.28 15.59 -3.35
N ASP A 74 -11.73 15.13 -2.23
CA ASP A 74 -11.78 13.72 -1.83
C ASP A 74 -13.20 13.24 -1.58
N ILE A 75 -14.00 14.05 -0.87
CA ILE A 75 -15.39 13.75 -0.55
C ILE A 75 -16.24 13.69 -1.83
N GLU A 76 -16.01 14.61 -2.76
CA GLU A 76 -16.69 14.65 -4.06
C GLU A 76 -16.32 13.47 -4.95
N GLU A 77 -15.05 13.06 -4.97
CA GLU A 77 -14.59 11.88 -5.69
C GLU A 77 -15.08 10.58 -5.03
N GLY A 78 -15.39 10.61 -3.73
CA GLY A 78 -15.91 9.49 -2.95
C GLY A 78 -14.85 8.70 -2.21
N ARG A 79 -13.68 9.31 -2.01
CA ARG A 79 -12.58 8.76 -1.23
C ARG A 79 -12.93 8.87 0.26
N ASP A 80 -12.81 7.78 1.01
CA ASP A 80 -13.09 7.80 2.44
C ASP A 80 -11.96 8.51 3.22
N VAL A 81 -12.24 9.75 3.63
CA VAL A 81 -11.37 10.62 4.43
C VAL A 81 -10.97 9.96 5.76
N GLY A 82 -11.85 9.11 6.33
CA GLY A 82 -11.57 8.35 7.54
C GLY A 82 -10.57 7.21 7.32
N THR A 83 -10.47 6.67 6.10
CA THR A 83 -9.51 5.61 5.77
C THR A 83 -8.12 6.18 5.45
N ARG A 84 -8.00 7.41 4.95
CA ARG A 84 -6.70 8.06 4.65
C ARG A 84 -5.78 8.22 5.88
N HIS A 85 -6.34 8.21 7.09
CA HIS A 85 -5.56 8.20 8.34
C HIS A 85 -5.07 6.81 8.75
N ARG A 86 -5.43 5.74 8.02
CA ARG A 86 -4.92 4.40 8.29
C ARG A 86 -3.47 4.29 7.80
N LYS A 87 -2.64 3.65 8.62
CA LYS A 87 -1.22 3.42 8.31
C LYS A 87 -1.09 2.48 7.11
N LEU A 88 0.03 2.56 6.40
CA LEU A 88 0.33 1.70 5.24
C LEU A 88 0.06 0.20 5.50
N HIS A 89 0.42 -0.29 6.69
CA HIS A 89 0.21 -1.69 7.07
C HIS A 89 -1.25 -2.16 6.95
N TYR A 90 -2.21 -1.28 7.22
CA TYR A 90 -3.63 -1.61 7.09
C TYR A 90 -3.97 -1.96 5.63
N PHE A 91 -3.54 -1.10 4.70
CA PHE A 91 -3.76 -1.31 3.26
C PHE A 91 -3.02 -2.54 2.74
N ILE A 92 -1.77 -2.75 3.20
CA ILE A 92 -1.00 -3.96 2.87
C ILE A 92 -1.73 -5.23 3.35
N GLY A 93 -2.30 -5.21 4.56
CA GLY A 93 -3.06 -6.34 5.10
C GLY A 93 -4.28 -6.68 4.25
N GLU A 94 -5.07 -5.68 3.87
CA GLU A 94 -6.27 -5.84 3.02
C GLU A 94 -5.91 -6.26 1.58
N PHE A 95 -4.78 -5.78 1.06
CA PHE A 95 -4.26 -6.25 -0.22
C PHE A 95 -3.82 -7.72 -0.15
N LEU A 96 -3.11 -8.11 0.91
CA LEU A 96 -2.65 -9.49 1.09
C LEU A 96 -3.80 -10.46 1.31
N SER A 97 -4.87 -10.06 2.00
CA SER A 97 -6.07 -10.90 2.10
C SER A 97 -6.71 -11.13 0.73
N THR A 98 -6.79 -10.08 -0.10
CA THR A 98 -7.27 -10.18 -1.47
C THR A 98 -6.40 -11.13 -2.32
N GLN A 99 -5.07 -11.02 -2.24
CA GLN A 99 -4.17 -11.92 -2.97
C GLN A 99 -4.23 -13.36 -2.45
N LYS A 100 -4.40 -13.55 -1.14
CA LYS A 100 -4.58 -14.88 -0.55
C LYS A 100 -5.85 -15.55 -1.08
N GLN A 101 -6.95 -14.80 -1.18
CA GLN A 101 -8.19 -15.31 -1.77
C GLN A 101 -7.97 -15.73 -3.22
N ARG A 102 -7.30 -14.90 -4.03
CA ARG A 102 -6.97 -15.25 -5.43
C ARG A 102 -6.08 -16.49 -5.56
N ALA A 103 -5.22 -16.75 -4.57
CA ALA A 103 -4.40 -17.96 -4.53
C ALA A 103 -5.25 -19.20 -4.23
N ASN A 104 -6.18 -19.08 -3.27
CA ASN A 104 -7.14 -20.14 -2.94
C ASN A 104 -8.07 -20.46 -4.13
N ASP A 105 -8.48 -19.43 -4.87
CA ASP A 105 -9.33 -19.56 -6.07
C ASP A 105 -8.55 -20.08 -7.30
N GLY A 106 -7.24 -20.33 -7.17
CA GLY A 106 -6.39 -20.83 -8.25
C GLY A 106 -6.02 -19.80 -9.34
N GLN A 107 -6.41 -18.53 -9.18
CA GLN A 107 -6.06 -17.46 -10.14
C GLN A 107 -4.57 -17.12 -10.11
N ILE A 108 -3.91 -17.33 -8.96
CA ILE A 108 -2.46 -17.20 -8.80
C ILE A 108 -1.93 -18.42 -8.04
N THR A 109 -0.64 -18.72 -8.20
CA THR A 109 0.00 -19.77 -7.41
C THR A 109 0.28 -19.30 -5.99
N GLN A 110 0.27 -20.23 -5.03
CA GLN A 110 0.60 -19.93 -3.63
C GLN A 110 1.99 -19.31 -3.47
N LYS A 111 2.96 -19.80 -4.24
CA LYS A 111 4.33 -19.24 -4.28
C LYS A 111 4.33 -17.78 -4.74
N ARG A 112 3.47 -17.40 -5.69
CA ARG A 112 3.37 -16.01 -6.16
C ARG A 112 2.84 -15.10 -5.05
N TYR A 113 1.87 -15.56 -4.25
CA TYR A 113 1.40 -14.82 -3.08
C TYR A 113 2.53 -14.61 -2.05
N GLU A 114 3.32 -15.64 -1.74
CA GLU A 114 4.45 -15.55 -0.81
C GLU A 114 5.51 -14.55 -1.28
N VAL A 115 5.84 -14.56 -2.58
CA VAL A 115 6.79 -13.61 -3.18
C VAL A 115 6.28 -12.18 -3.06
N VAL A 116 5.00 -11.93 -3.38
CA VAL A 116 4.40 -10.59 -3.24
C VAL A 116 4.42 -10.12 -1.79
N LYS A 117 4.08 -11.00 -0.85
CA LYS A 117 4.16 -10.72 0.59
C LYS A 117 5.57 -10.33 1.01
N HIS A 118 6.58 -11.06 0.54
CA HIS A 118 7.98 -10.75 0.81
C HIS A 118 8.39 -9.39 0.26
N HIS A 119 8.02 -9.06 -0.98
CA HIS A 119 8.35 -7.78 -1.60
C HIS A 119 7.75 -6.60 -0.82
N LEU A 120 6.51 -6.69 -0.35
CA LEU A 120 5.86 -5.59 0.40
C LEU A 120 6.54 -5.24 1.74
N VAL A 121 7.39 -6.11 2.26
CA VAL A 121 8.21 -5.80 3.45
C VAL A 121 9.19 -4.66 3.14
N SER A 122 9.80 -4.63 1.96
CA SER A 122 10.73 -3.55 1.60
C SER A 122 10.00 -2.22 1.40
N LEU A 123 8.79 -2.23 0.84
CA LEU A 123 7.93 -1.04 0.78
C LEU A 123 7.57 -0.51 2.18
N THR A 124 7.33 -1.41 3.13
CA THR A 124 7.00 -1.06 4.51
C THR A 124 8.18 -0.38 5.22
N ARG A 125 9.40 -0.90 5.04
CA ARG A 125 10.62 -0.29 5.59
C ARG A 125 10.87 1.10 5.02
N PHE A 126 10.76 1.24 3.70
CA PHE A 126 10.88 2.54 3.05
C PHE A 126 9.85 3.56 3.55
N TYR A 127 8.62 3.12 3.81
CA TYR A 127 7.58 3.97 4.42
C TYR A 127 7.94 4.43 5.83
N GLU A 128 8.57 3.58 6.63
CA GLU A 128 9.04 3.94 7.97
C GLU A 128 10.20 4.94 7.90
N ASP A 129 11.17 4.70 7.00
CA ASP A 129 12.34 5.57 6.81
C ASP A 129 11.96 6.96 6.28
N GLU A 130 10.92 7.07 5.46
CA GLU A 130 10.41 8.34 4.90
C GLU A 130 9.48 9.12 5.86
N ASN A 131 9.43 8.75 7.14
CA ASN A 131 8.57 9.34 8.17
C ASN A 131 7.07 9.17 7.93
N ARG A 132 6.66 8.00 7.41
CA ARG A 132 5.25 7.58 7.31
C ARG A 132 4.36 8.55 6.52
N PRO A 133 4.71 8.89 5.26
CA PRO A 133 3.94 9.83 4.44
C PRO A 133 2.52 9.31 4.11
N THR A 134 1.65 10.15 3.55
CA THR A 134 0.37 9.66 2.99
C THR A 134 0.63 8.76 1.77
N LEU A 135 -0.33 7.94 1.34
CA LEU A 135 -0.13 7.03 0.19
C LEU A 135 0.25 7.77 -1.11
N ASP A 136 -0.34 8.94 -1.36
CA ASP A 136 -0.03 9.73 -2.55
C ASP A 136 1.37 10.36 -2.48
N GLU A 137 1.77 10.83 -1.30
CA GLU A 137 3.12 11.36 -1.07
C GLU A 137 4.16 10.23 -1.10
N LEU A 138 3.83 9.06 -0.56
CA LEU A 138 4.65 7.85 -0.66
C LEU A 138 4.88 7.50 -2.14
N CYS A 139 3.86 7.56 -2.98
CA CYS A 139 3.99 7.33 -4.42
C CYS A 139 4.95 8.34 -5.08
N ARG A 140 4.87 9.62 -4.70
CA ARG A 140 5.76 10.67 -5.21
C ARG A 140 7.21 10.39 -4.82
N ARG A 141 7.46 10.13 -3.54
CA ARG A 141 8.80 9.83 -3.01
C ARG A 141 9.36 8.54 -3.56
N TYR A 142 8.52 7.53 -3.69
CA TYR A 142 8.87 6.25 -4.31
C TYR A 142 9.42 6.48 -5.72
N ASN A 143 8.77 7.32 -6.54
CA ASN A 143 9.26 7.62 -7.88
C ASN A 143 10.63 8.35 -7.89
N SER A 144 10.94 9.16 -6.89
CA SER A 144 12.20 9.91 -6.83
C SER A 144 13.36 9.13 -6.22
N SER A 145 13.15 8.45 -5.08
CA SER A 145 14.24 7.94 -4.24
C SER A 145 14.33 6.41 -4.19
N TRP A 146 13.30 5.66 -4.61
CA TRP A 146 13.26 4.20 -4.43
C TRP A 146 14.44 3.47 -5.05
N ASN A 147 14.79 3.78 -6.31
CA ASN A 147 15.88 3.10 -7.00
C ASN A 147 17.23 3.34 -6.31
N HIS A 148 17.45 4.55 -5.80
CA HIS A 148 18.65 4.89 -5.04
C HIS A 148 18.67 4.16 -3.70
N TYR A 149 17.59 4.27 -2.93
CA TYR A 149 17.41 3.59 -1.64
C TYR A 149 17.68 2.09 -1.76
N ARG A 150 17.00 1.42 -2.69
CA ARG A 150 17.11 -0.04 -2.86
C ARG A 150 18.44 -0.49 -3.47
N SER A 151 19.22 0.42 -4.05
CA SER A 151 20.57 0.10 -4.57
C SER A 151 21.61 -0.10 -3.47
N GLN A 152 21.40 0.53 -2.30
CA GLN A 152 22.30 0.43 -1.16
C GLN A 152 22.12 -0.91 -0.42
N ASP A 153 20.97 -1.55 -0.61
CA ASP A 153 20.64 -2.81 0.03
C ASP A 153 21.40 -4.02 -0.54
N LYS A 154 21.81 -4.88 0.39
CA LYS A 154 22.52 -6.13 0.11
C LYS A 154 21.67 -7.33 0.50
N ALA A 155 21.82 -8.43 -0.23
CA ALA A 155 21.14 -9.68 0.10
C ALA A 155 21.67 -10.23 1.43
N SER A 156 20.79 -10.48 2.39
CA SER A 156 21.16 -10.90 3.75
C SER A 156 22.05 -12.15 3.78
N LYS A 157 21.80 -13.14 2.90
CA LYS A 157 22.56 -14.40 2.88
C LYS A 157 23.91 -14.31 2.18
N SER A 158 24.02 -13.48 1.13
CA SER A 158 25.21 -13.47 0.27
C SER A 158 26.05 -12.20 0.40
N GLY A 159 25.55 -11.16 1.05
CA GLY A 159 26.17 -9.84 1.12
C GLY A 159 26.30 -9.12 -0.23
N LYS A 160 25.84 -9.72 -1.34
CA LYS A 160 25.92 -9.15 -2.68
C LYS A 160 24.80 -8.14 -2.91
N SER A 161 25.06 -7.14 -3.74
CA SER A 161 24.03 -6.20 -4.19
C SER A 161 22.89 -6.91 -4.89
N LEU A 162 21.67 -6.40 -4.72
CA LEU A 162 20.47 -6.99 -5.31
C LEU A 162 20.52 -6.94 -6.85
N SER A 163 20.19 -8.07 -7.47
CA SER A 163 20.12 -8.16 -8.94
C SER A 163 19.07 -7.18 -9.50
N ALA A 164 19.31 -6.68 -10.73
CA ALA A 164 18.35 -5.80 -11.40
C ALA A 164 16.99 -6.49 -11.62
N ARG A 165 16.99 -7.80 -11.90
CA ARG A 165 15.76 -8.60 -12.05
C ARG A 165 14.95 -8.62 -10.75
N TYR A 166 15.58 -8.93 -9.62
CA TYR A 166 14.91 -8.93 -8.31
C TYR A 166 14.29 -7.57 -7.97
N ARG A 167 15.04 -6.47 -8.19
CA ARG A 167 14.53 -5.10 -7.98
C ARG A 167 13.35 -4.77 -8.90
N ASN A 168 13.38 -5.20 -10.16
CA ASN A 168 12.25 -5.03 -11.07
C ASN A 168 11.01 -5.82 -10.62
N ASP A 169 11.20 -7.04 -10.10
CA ASP A 169 10.11 -7.86 -9.57
C ASP A 169 9.46 -7.24 -8.32
N GLU A 170 10.26 -6.61 -7.45
CA GLU A 170 9.76 -5.78 -6.34
C GLU A 170 8.94 -4.59 -6.86
N ILE A 171 9.48 -3.82 -7.81
CA ILE A 171 8.79 -2.67 -8.41
C ILE A 171 7.45 -3.10 -9.02
N ASN A 172 7.41 -4.23 -9.72
CA ASN A 172 6.17 -4.75 -10.31
C ASN A 172 5.14 -5.13 -9.23
N SER A 173 5.59 -5.70 -8.11
CA SER A 173 4.74 -6.04 -6.97
C SER A 173 4.18 -4.80 -6.29
N HIS A 174 5.00 -3.75 -6.13
CA HIS A 174 4.57 -2.46 -5.58
C HIS A 174 3.60 -1.75 -6.52
N LYS A 175 3.86 -1.73 -7.83
CA LYS A 175 2.91 -1.20 -8.83
C LYS A 175 1.57 -1.92 -8.77
N MET A 176 1.56 -3.24 -8.59
CA MET A 176 0.32 -4.00 -8.40
C MET A 176 -0.45 -3.58 -7.14
N PHE A 177 0.25 -3.34 -6.03
CA PHE A 177 -0.34 -2.81 -4.80
C PHE A 177 -0.94 -1.41 -5.02
N PHE A 178 -0.20 -0.47 -5.61
CA PHE A 178 -0.71 0.88 -5.86
C PHE A 178 -1.86 0.91 -6.88
N ARG A 179 -1.86 0.03 -7.89
CA ARG A 179 -3.00 -0.15 -8.79
C ARG A 179 -4.25 -0.63 -8.05
N TRP A 180 -4.09 -1.56 -7.11
CA TRP A 180 -5.19 -2.00 -6.26
C TRP A 180 -5.69 -0.85 -5.35
N CYS A 181 -4.78 -0.07 -4.75
CA CYS A 181 -5.13 1.11 -3.98
C CYS A 181 -5.91 2.13 -4.82
N SER A 182 -5.48 2.36 -6.07
CA SER A 182 -6.17 3.26 -6.99
C SER A 182 -7.55 2.74 -7.38
N GLY A 183 -7.69 1.45 -7.69
CA GLY A 183 -8.98 0.83 -7.98
C GLY A 183 -9.96 0.85 -6.81
N LYS A 184 -9.47 0.95 -5.57
CA LYS A 184 -10.29 1.12 -4.35
C LYS A 184 -10.50 2.58 -3.95
N GLY A 185 -9.89 3.54 -4.65
CA GLY A 185 -9.96 4.97 -4.32
C GLY A 185 -9.12 5.38 -3.10
N TYR A 186 -8.17 4.54 -2.66
CA TYR A 186 -7.27 4.85 -1.53
C TYR A 186 -6.10 5.75 -1.94
N SER A 187 -5.61 5.63 -3.18
CA SER A 187 -4.61 6.52 -3.76
C SER A 187 -5.04 6.99 -5.15
N SER A 188 -4.58 8.19 -5.52
CA SER A 188 -4.83 8.76 -6.86
C SER A 188 -3.64 8.51 -7.77
N SER A 189 -2.45 8.35 -7.18
CA SER A 189 -1.20 8.21 -7.88
C SER A 189 -0.74 6.75 -7.95
N ILE A 190 -0.14 6.38 -9.08
CA ILE A 190 0.48 5.07 -9.33
C ILE A 190 1.96 5.30 -9.66
N PRO A 191 2.89 4.50 -9.13
CA PRO A 191 4.31 4.64 -9.45
C PRO A 191 4.62 4.43 -10.93
N THR A 192 5.41 5.32 -11.51
CA THR A 192 5.76 5.35 -12.95
C THR A 192 7.20 4.93 -13.25
N LEU A 193 8.00 4.59 -12.23
CA LEU A 193 9.40 4.18 -12.38
C LEU A 193 9.67 3.26 -13.57
N GLU A 194 10.68 3.60 -14.36
CA GLU A 194 11.20 2.74 -15.40
C GLU A 194 11.90 1.52 -14.79
N GLN A 195 11.78 0.39 -15.49
CA GLN A 195 12.45 -0.84 -15.09
C GLN A 195 13.95 -0.75 -15.40
N LEU A 196 14.77 -1.30 -14.52
CA LEU A 196 16.21 -1.40 -14.72
C LEU A 196 16.51 -2.33 -15.90
N LYS A 197 17.48 -1.97 -16.74
CA LYS A 197 17.93 -2.84 -17.85
C LYS A 197 18.47 -4.16 -17.29
N VAL A 198 17.85 -5.27 -17.67
CA VAL A 198 18.27 -6.62 -17.28
C VAL A 198 19.10 -7.23 -18.40
N LYS A 199 20.35 -7.59 -18.10
CA LYS A 199 21.14 -8.44 -19.00
C LYS A 199 20.65 -9.88 -18.87
N ARG A 200 20.28 -10.49 -19.99
CA ARG A 200 19.90 -11.91 -20.04
C ARG A 200 21.17 -12.74 -19.85
N THR A 201 21.24 -13.51 -18.78
CA THR A 201 22.37 -14.40 -18.49
C THR A 201 22.24 -15.77 -19.15
N ASN A 202 21.03 -16.15 -19.53
CA ASN A 202 20.77 -17.46 -20.13
C ASN A 202 20.74 -17.30 -21.65
N GLU A 203 21.84 -17.72 -22.27
CA GLU A 203 21.92 -17.93 -23.71
C GLU A 203 21.17 -19.22 -24.10
N PRO A 204 20.61 -19.29 -25.31
CA PRO A 204 20.06 -20.54 -25.82
C PRO A 204 21.15 -21.62 -25.86
N PHE A 205 20.75 -22.86 -25.66
CA PHE A 205 21.70 -23.98 -25.70
C PHE A 205 22.42 -24.01 -27.06
N PRO A 206 23.75 -24.14 -27.10
CA PRO A 206 24.48 -24.03 -28.36
C PRO A 206 24.10 -25.15 -29.32
N GLN A 207 23.70 -24.79 -30.54
CA GLN A 207 23.21 -25.74 -31.54
C GLN A 207 24.26 -26.81 -31.91
N LYS A 208 25.55 -26.45 -31.86
CA LYS A 208 26.69 -27.37 -32.08
C LYS A 208 26.72 -28.56 -31.11
N TYR A 209 26.22 -28.39 -29.89
CA TYR A 209 26.21 -29.45 -28.87
C TYR A 209 24.86 -30.17 -28.78
N TYR A 210 23.85 -29.72 -29.52
CA TYR A 210 22.49 -30.24 -29.42
C TYR A 210 22.39 -31.72 -29.85
N SER A 211 23.06 -32.09 -30.95
CA SER A 211 23.12 -33.48 -31.41
C SER A 211 23.83 -34.39 -30.40
N LYS A 212 24.90 -33.91 -29.75
CA LYS A 212 25.61 -34.64 -28.69
C LYS A 212 24.73 -34.82 -27.45
N LEU A 213 24.01 -33.78 -27.03
CA LEU A 213 23.06 -33.85 -25.91
C LEU A 213 21.97 -34.90 -26.19
N LEU A 214 21.37 -34.88 -27.39
CA LEU A 214 20.36 -35.86 -27.79
C LEU A 214 20.92 -37.29 -27.81
N ALA A 215 22.16 -37.48 -28.28
CA ALA A 215 22.79 -38.80 -28.30
C ALA A 215 23.04 -39.35 -26.89
N VAL A 216 23.50 -38.51 -25.95
CA VAL A 216 23.69 -38.91 -24.54
C VAL A 216 22.35 -39.21 -23.88
N SER A 217 21.35 -38.34 -24.06
CA SER A 217 20.01 -38.51 -23.48
C SER A 217 19.34 -39.80 -23.97
N ARG A 218 19.46 -40.11 -25.27
CA ARG A 218 18.95 -41.37 -25.85
C ARG A 218 19.65 -42.60 -25.28
N LYS A 219 20.97 -42.53 -25.08
CA LYS A 219 21.72 -43.63 -24.44
C LYS A 219 21.30 -43.86 -22.99
N GLU A 220 21.07 -42.81 -22.21
CA GLU A 220 20.57 -42.92 -20.84
C GLU A 220 19.16 -43.53 -20.79
N ILE A 221 18.26 -43.11 -21.69
CA ILE A 221 16.92 -43.70 -21.81
C ILE A 221 17.00 -45.19 -22.15
N GLN A 222 17.87 -45.58 -23.10
CA GLN A 222 18.07 -46.98 -23.46
C GLN A 222 18.71 -47.80 -22.33
N ALA A 223 19.63 -47.21 -21.55
CA ALA A 223 20.27 -47.87 -20.42
C ALA A 223 19.39 -47.93 -19.16
N SER A 224 18.34 -47.11 -19.08
CA SER A 224 17.42 -47.06 -17.94
C SER A 224 16.71 -48.41 -17.72
N HIS A 225 16.73 -48.88 -16.47
CA HIS A 225 16.07 -50.13 -16.05
C HIS A 225 14.55 -49.97 -15.87
N ASN A 226 14.05 -48.73 -15.80
CA ASN A 226 12.65 -48.44 -15.58
C ASN A 226 11.89 -48.45 -16.92
N GLY A 227 11.08 -49.49 -17.16
CA GLY A 227 10.39 -49.72 -18.44
C GLY A 227 9.49 -48.56 -18.90
N ARG A 228 8.98 -47.75 -17.97
CA ARG A 228 8.15 -46.58 -18.25
C ARG A 228 8.92 -45.41 -18.87
N ILE A 229 10.23 -45.33 -18.63
CA ILE A 229 11.13 -44.31 -19.20
C ILE A 229 11.65 -44.74 -20.60
N ARG A 230 11.61 -46.05 -20.91
CA ARG A 230 12.11 -46.61 -22.17
C ARG A 230 11.15 -46.50 -23.37
N TRP A 231 9.84 -46.34 -23.11
CA TRP A 231 8.78 -46.53 -24.13
C TRP A 231 7.81 -45.35 -24.27
N GLU A 232 8.04 -44.23 -23.58
CA GLU A 232 7.45 -42.90 -23.89
C GLU A 232 8.53 -42.02 -24.55
#